data_AF-A0A9R1UTP2-F1
#
_entry.id   AF-A0A9R1UTP2-F1
#
_cell.length_a   1.000
_cell.length_b   1.000
_cell.length_c   1.000
_cell.angle_alpha   90.00
_cell.angle_beta   90.00
_cell.angle_gamma   90.00
#
_symmetry.space_group_name_H-M   'P 1'
#
loop_
_entity.id
_entity.type
_entity.pdbx_description
1 polymer ?
#
loop_
_entity_poly.entity_id
_entity_poly.type
_entity_poly.pdbx_seq_one_letter_code
_entity_poly.pdbx_strand_id
1 'polypeptide(L)'
;MNVEIKAEEKEINCSCEHFKRMSVLCRHAFTIMMRCGVKEIPKRYILKRWRKDVISRNYRFSSVQSDSDDKKRLALFVEKQQMLLKEFESDYISPGLKSKTDGEVVCKLLGVTIPIPEEINIHVPKVQSNKGSGIKKRIPCAGEVAYENSKKEHIMCSGCGKRVPHNLRTCP
;
A
#
# COMPACT_ATOMS: atom_id res chain seq x y z
N MET A 1 -6.41 -24.65 -8.44
CA MET A 1 -4.94 -24.66 -8.55
C MET A 1 -4.40 -25.55 -7.45
N ASN A 2 -3.63 -26.58 -7.77
CA ASN A 2 -3.25 -27.64 -6.82
C ASN A 2 -1.80 -27.49 -6.36
N VAL A 3 -1.55 -27.78 -5.07
CA VAL A 3 -0.21 -27.87 -4.47
C VAL A 3 -0.16 -29.12 -3.62
N GLU A 4 0.79 -29.99 -3.92
CA GLU A 4 1.08 -31.21 -3.18
C GLU A 4 2.39 -31.04 -2.44
N ILE A 5 2.39 -31.34 -1.14
CA ILE A 5 3.59 -31.36 -0.31
C ILE A 5 3.78 -32.78 0.18
N LYS A 6 4.91 -33.39 -0.20
CA LYS A 6 5.36 -34.66 0.36
C LYS A 6 6.41 -34.36 1.42
N ALA A 7 5.99 -34.34 2.68
CA ALA A 7 6.84 -33.92 3.81
C ALA A 7 8.07 -34.81 3.97
N GLU A 8 7.91 -36.13 3.85
CA GLU A 8 8.98 -37.14 3.95
C GLU A 8 10.01 -36.96 2.84
N GLU A 9 9.54 -36.78 1.60
CA GLU A 9 10.39 -36.59 0.43
C GLU A 9 10.90 -35.16 0.29
N LYS A 10 10.49 -34.22 1.15
CA LYS A 10 10.77 -32.77 1.05
C LYS A 10 10.48 -32.22 -0.34
N GLU A 11 9.40 -32.69 -0.96
CA GLU A 11 8.99 -32.35 -2.32
C GLU A 11 7.73 -31.48 -2.30
N ILE A 12 7.73 -30.46 -3.16
CA ILE A 12 6.64 -29.51 -3.32
C ILE A 12 6.33 -29.41 -4.81
N ASN A 13 5.15 -29.87 -5.19
CA ASN A 13 4.67 -29.83 -6.57
C ASN A 13 3.48 -28.88 -6.67
N CYS A 14 3.50 -28.00 -7.65
CA CYS A 14 2.39 -27.09 -7.91
C CYS A 14 2.02 -27.10 -9.38
N SER A 15 0.72 -27.18 -9.67
CA SER A 15 0.19 -27.26 -11.02
C SER A 15 0.45 -26.01 -11.88
N CYS A 16 0.96 -24.88 -11.35
CA CYS A 16 1.45 -23.78 -12.21
C CYS A 16 2.78 -24.08 -12.90
N GLU A 17 3.54 -25.05 -12.41
CA GLU A 17 4.90 -25.32 -12.91
C GLU A 17 5.84 -24.11 -12.85
N HIS A 18 5.56 -23.12 -12.01
CA HIS A 18 6.36 -21.89 -11.93
C HIS A 18 7.81 -22.17 -11.58
N PHE A 19 8.09 -23.20 -10.77
CA PHE A 19 9.46 -23.62 -10.49
C PHE A 19 10.15 -24.20 -11.72
N LYS A 20 9.45 -24.96 -12.58
CA LYS A 20 10.02 -25.47 -13.84
C LYS A 20 10.39 -24.32 -14.79
N ARG A 21 9.59 -23.25 -14.80
CA ARG A 21 9.79 -22.10 -15.70
C ARG A 21 10.78 -21.06 -15.16
N MET A 22 10.66 -20.69 -13.88
CA MET A 22 11.39 -19.57 -13.27
C MET A 22 12.40 -20.00 -12.21
N SER A 23 12.47 -21.28 -11.90
CA SER A 23 13.44 -21.82 -10.94
C SER A 23 13.30 -21.20 -9.53
N VAL A 24 12.10 -20.70 -9.23
CA VAL A 24 11.66 -20.16 -7.92
C VAL A 24 10.30 -20.73 -7.57
N LEU A 25 10.03 -20.93 -6.28
CA LEU A 25 8.72 -21.38 -5.82
C LEU A 25 7.66 -20.31 -6.10
N CYS A 26 6.46 -20.73 -6.51
CA CYS A 26 5.35 -19.80 -6.71
C CYS A 26 4.72 -19.37 -5.39
N ARG A 27 3.94 -18.29 -5.45
CA ARG A 27 3.07 -17.87 -4.33
C ARG A 27 2.17 -18.99 -3.81
N HIS A 28 1.68 -19.89 -4.67
CA HIS A 28 0.84 -21.01 -4.25
C HIS A 28 1.60 -21.98 -3.34
N ALA A 29 2.81 -22.39 -3.75
CA ALA A 29 3.68 -23.26 -2.97
C ALA A 29 3.99 -22.62 -1.61
N PHE A 30 4.38 -21.34 -1.58
CA PHE A 30 4.63 -20.63 -0.33
C PHE A 30 3.41 -20.58 0.59
N THR A 31 2.22 -20.29 0.05
CA THR A 31 0.98 -20.20 0.84
C THR A 31 0.68 -21.53 1.54
N ILE A 32 0.85 -22.65 0.84
CA ILE A 32 0.56 -23.97 1.39
C ILE A 32 1.66 -24.42 2.35
N MET A 33 2.94 -24.16 2.06
CA MET A 33 4.05 -24.39 3.00
C MET A 33 3.80 -23.73 4.35
N MET A 34 3.37 -22.46 4.35
CA MET A 34 3.08 -21.72 5.59
C MET A 34 1.91 -22.34 6.37
N ARG A 35 0.86 -22.79 5.67
CA ARG A 35 -0.29 -23.46 6.29
C ARG A 35 0.06 -24.83 6.87
N CYS A 36 0.96 -25.55 6.23
CA CYS A 36 1.45 -26.85 6.70
C CYS A 36 2.56 -26.73 7.76
N GLY A 37 2.90 -25.51 8.21
CA GLY A 37 3.94 -25.30 9.23
C GLY A 37 5.36 -25.61 8.76
N VAL A 38 5.60 -25.65 7.44
CA VAL A 38 6.93 -25.86 6.87
C VAL A 38 7.75 -24.59 7.09
N LYS A 39 8.65 -24.62 8.08
CA LYS A 39 9.46 -23.46 8.50
C LYS A 39 10.63 -23.14 7.58
N GLU A 40 11.11 -24.13 6.83
CA GLU A 40 12.30 -24.00 5.99
C GLU A 40 12.02 -24.47 4.56
N ILE A 41 12.58 -23.74 3.60
CA ILE A 41 12.53 -24.12 2.18
C ILE A 41 13.47 -25.33 1.96
N PRO A 42 12.99 -26.44 1.39
CA PRO A 42 13.86 -27.57 1.09
C PRO A 42 15.02 -27.17 0.18
N LYS A 43 16.24 -27.64 0.50
CA LYS A 43 17.49 -27.27 -0.20
C LYS A 43 17.43 -27.43 -1.72
N ARG A 44 16.64 -28.39 -2.24
CA ARG A 44 16.45 -28.61 -3.68
C ARG A 44 15.85 -27.42 -4.43
N TYR A 45 15.09 -26.57 -3.74
CA TYR A 45 14.49 -25.35 -4.30
C TYR A 45 15.37 -24.11 -4.11
N ILE A 46 16.51 -24.22 -3.42
CA ILE A 46 17.48 -23.14 -3.20
C ILE A 46 18.63 -23.31 -4.21
N LEU A 47 18.41 -22.83 -5.42
CA LEU A 47 19.39 -22.95 -6.50
C LEU A 47 20.54 -21.96 -6.33
N LYS A 48 21.73 -22.31 -6.84
CA LYS A 48 22.95 -21.48 -6.76
C LYS A 48 22.69 -20.03 -7.15
N ARG A 49 22.02 -19.80 -8.29
CA ARG A 49 21.68 -18.46 -8.80
C ARG A 49 20.97 -17.54 -7.78
N TRP A 50 20.21 -18.12 -6.85
CA TRP A 50 19.45 -17.37 -5.84
C TRP A 50 20.17 -17.26 -4.50
N ARG A 51 21.36 -17.84 -4.36
CA ARG A 51 22.16 -17.73 -3.14
C ARG A 51 23.06 -16.51 -3.20
N LYS A 52 23.23 -15.85 -2.05
CA LYS A 52 24.06 -14.64 -1.90
C LYS A 52 25.55 -14.92 -2.11
N ASP A 53 26.02 -16.13 -1.84
CA ASP A 53 27.43 -16.51 -1.97
C ASP A 53 27.90 -16.70 -3.42
N VAL A 54 26.98 -16.65 -4.40
CA VAL A 54 27.36 -16.57 -5.82
C VAL A 54 27.91 -15.19 -6.18
N ILE A 55 27.53 -14.16 -5.43
CA ILE A 55 28.12 -12.84 -5.57
C ILE A 55 29.49 -12.91 -4.89
N SER A 56 30.57 -12.78 -5.69
CA SER A 56 31.93 -12.73 -5.15
C SER A 56 31.99 -11.69 -4.03
N ARG A 57 32.68 -12.00 -2.93
CA ARG A 57 32.93 -11.02 -1.86
C ARG A 57 33.66 -9.78 -2.41
N ASN A 58 34.32 -9.92 -3.57
CA ASN A 58 35.01 -8.88 -4.32
C ASN A 58 34.14 -8.23 -5.41
N TYR A 59 32.92 -8.73 -5.65
CA TYR A 59 31.90 -8.02 -6.43
C TYR A 59 31.44 -6.83 -5.58
N ARG A 60 32.20 -5.74 -5.67
CA ARG A 60 31.70 -4.43 -5.31
C ARG A 60 30.52 -4.18 -6.24
N PHE A 61 29.29 -4.44 -5.76
CA PHE A 61 28.22 -3.50 -6.06
C PHE A 61 28.82 -2.18 -5.64
N SER A 62 29.29 -1.39 -6.61
CA SER A 62 30.02 -0.15 -6.38
C SER A 62 29.29 0.51 -5.23
N SER A 63 29.95 0.59 -4.05
CA SER A 63 29.35 1.28 -2.92
C SER A 63 28.98 2.61 -3.52
N VAL A 64 27.69 2.87 -3.69
CA VAL A 64 27.24 4.20 -4.08
C VAL A 64 27.83 5.03 -2.97
N GLN A 65 28.91 5.74 -3.26
CA GLN A 65 29.48 6.65 -2.29
C GLN A 65 28.35 7.64 -2.14
N SER A 66 27.61 7.52 -1.03
CA SER A 66 26.54 8.45 -0.72
C SER A 66 27.21 9.82 -0.80
N ASP A 67 26.81 10.60 -1.79
CA ASP A 67 27.40 11.91 -1.98
C ASP A 67 27.16 12.72 -0.70
N SER A 68 28.01 13.70 -0.44
CA SER A 68 27.79 14.69 0.62
C SER A 68 26.33 15.19 0.62
N ASP A 69 25.76 15.34 -0.57
CA ASP A 69 24.37 15.74 -0.76
C ASP A 69 23.32 14.68 -0.36
N ASP A 70 23.59 13.38 -0.52
CA ASP A 70 22.68 12.33 -0.04
C ASP A 70 22.67 12.28 1.49
N LYS A 71 23.82 12.50 2.13
CA LYS A 71 23.92 12.58 3.60
C LYS A 71 23.19 13.81 4.15
N LYS A 72 23.32 14.96 3.48
CA LYS A 72 22.56 16.18 3.83
C LYS A 72 21.07 15.97 3.65
N ARG A 73 20.63 15.36 2.54
CA ARG A 73 19.22 15.04 2.29
C ARG A 73 18.65 14.09 3.34
N LEU A 74 19.41 13.09 3.76
CA LEU A 74 19.01 12.18 4.84
C LEU A 74 18.89 12.92 6.18
N ALA A 75 19.85 13.81 6.50
CA ALA A 75 19.79 14.63 7.70
C ALA A 75 18.57 15.55 7.73
N LEU A 76 18.29 16.25 6.62
CA LEU A 76 17.10 17.10 6.45
C LEU A 76 15.80 16.29 6.58
N PHE A 77 15.76 15.06 6.05
CA PHE A 77 14.62 14.18 6.19
C PHE A 77 14.38 13.80 7.66
N VAL A 78 15.43 13.41 8.38
CA VAL A 78 15.35 13.05 9.81
C VAL A 78 14.88 14.24 10.64
N GLU A 79 15.43 15.43 10.40
CA GLU A 79 15.02 16.66 11.09
C GLU A 79 13.55 16.99 10.84
N LYS A 80 13.09 16.88 9.57
CA LYS A 80 11.67 17.06 9.22
C LYS A 80 10.76 16.07 9.93
N GLN A 81 11.16 14.80 10.04
CA GLN A 81 10.38 13.79 10.79
C GLN A 81 10.29 14.16 12.28
N GLN A 82 11.38 14.63 12.90
CA GLN A 82 11.37 15.06 14.29
C GLN A 82 10.48 16.28 14.53
N MET A 83 10.44 17.24 13.60
CA MET A 83 9.53 18.40 13.68
C MET A 83 8.06 17.96 13.61
N LEU A 84 7.71 17.09 12.67
CA LEU A 84 6.34 16.58 12.51
C LEU A 84 5.87 15.80 13.75
N LEU A 85 6.76 15.04 14.40
CA LEU A 85 6.42 14.35 15.64
C LEU A 85 6.11 15.33 16.79
N LYS A 86 6.89 16.41 16.91
CA LYS A 86 6.64 17.46 17.91
C LYS A 86 5.34 18.22 17.65
N GLU A 87 5.02 18.49 16.38
CA GLU A 87 3.76 19.12 15.97
C GLU A 87 2.56 18.23 16.33
N PHE A 88 2.65 16.93 16.03
CA PHE A 88 1.63 15.96 16.40
C PHE A 88 1.42 15.84 17.92
N GLU A 89 2.50 15.84 18.71
CA GLU A 89 2.42 15.83 20.17
C GLU A 89 1.74 17.10 20.70
N SER A 90 2.04 18.27 20.14
CA SER A 90 1.40 19.53 20.49
C SER A 90 -0.11 19.52 20.20
N ASP A 91 -0.51 18.99 19.03
CA ASP A 91 -1.91 18.88 18.63
C ASP A 91 -2.71 17.91 19.54
N TYR A 92 -2.05 16.87 20.07
CA TYR A 92 -2.66 15.91 20.99
C TYR A 92 -2.83 16.46 22.41
N ILE A 93 -1.93 17.34 22.87
CA ILE A 93 -1.98 17.94 24.22
C ILE A 93 -3.04 19.06 24.31
N SER A 94 -3.53 19.58 23.18
CA SER A 94 -4.63 20.53 23.16
C SER A 94 -5.94 19.88 23.67
N PRO A 95 -6.59 20.41 24.71
CA PRO A 95 -7.82 19.84 25.27
C PRO A 95 -9.00 20.08 24.31
N GLY A 96 -9.10 19.27 23.26
CA GLY A 96 -10.10 19.48 22.21
C GLY A 96 -10.27 18.38 21.18
N LEU A 97 -9.55 17.25 21.24
CA LEU A 97 -9.64 16.24 20.18
C LEU A 97 -10.84 15.29 20.38
N LYS A 98 -11.95 15.66 19.75
CA LYS A 98 -13.13 14.82 19.56
C LYS A 98 -12.88 13.84 18.41
N SER A 99 -12.43 12.61 18.68
CA SER A 99 -12.89 11.36 18.03
C SER A 99 -11.96 10.16 18.32
N LYS A 100 -12.59 9.00 18.58
CA LYS A 100 -11.99 7.77 19.14
C LYS A 100 -11.51 6.74 18.09
N THR A 101 -10.93 7.12 16.96
CA THR A 101 -10.46 6.10 15.99
C THR A 101 -9.15 6.41 15.29
N ASP A 102 -8.90 7.67 14.95
CA ASP A 102 -7.79 7.97 14.03
C ASP A 102 -6.47 8.22 14.78
N GLY A 103 -6.52 8.89 15.94
CA GLY A 103 -5.34 9.12 16.77
C GLY A 103 -4.77 7.83 17.39
N GLU A 104 -5.63 6.89 17.78
CA GLU A 104 -5.22 5.64 18.43
C GLU A 104 -4.50 4.67 17.47
N VAL A 105 -4.93 4.65 16.20
CA VAL A 105 -4.29 3.89 15.13
C VAL A 105 -2.94 4.52 14.77
N VAL A 106 -2.86 5.84 14.70
CA VAL A 106 -1.61 6.57 14.42
C VAL A 106 -0.59 6.34 15.55
N CYS A 107 -0.98 6.44 16.82
CA CYS A 107 -0.08 6.19 17.95
C CYS A 107 0.43 4.74 17.99
N LYS A 108 -0.42 3.75 17.68
CA LYS A 108 0.02 2.34 17.54
C LYS A 108 0.98 2.13 16.37
N LEU A 109 0.78 2.82 15.24
CA LEU A 109 1.72 2.77 14.10
C LEU A 109 3.07 3.42 14.41
N LEU A 110 3.08 4.46 15.26
CA LEU A 110 4.28 5.21 15.65
C LEU A 110 5.00 4.63 16.88
N GLY A 111 4.46 3.58 17.50
CA GLY A 111 5.08 2.90 18.65
C GLY A 111 4.95 3.64 19.98
N VAL A 112 4.02 4.59 20.10
CA VAL A 112 3.78 5.36 21.33
C VAL A 112 2.73 4.63 22.18
N THR A 113 3.12 4.21 23.39
CA THR A 113 2.20 3.60 24.38
C THR A 113 1.37 4.66 25.07
N ILE A 114 0.09 4.77 24.70
CA ILE A 114 -0.91 5.54 25.44
C ILE A 114 -1.30 4.74 26.69
N PRO A 115 -1.34 5.33 27.91
CA PRO A 115 -1.87 4.67 29.10
C PRO A 115 -3.33 4.25 28.87
N ILE A 116 -3.62 2.96 29.03
CA ILE A 116 -4.96 2.41 28.84
C ILE A 116 -5.84 2.92 29.98
N PRO A 117 -6.98 3.60 29.72
CA PRO A 117 -7.89 4.02 30.78
C PRO A 117 -8.56 2.81 31.44
N GLU A 118 -8.72 2.86 32.77
CA GLU A 118 -9.24 1.75 33.60
C GLU A 118 -10.69 1.35 33.27
N GLU A 119 -11.47 2.20 32.59
CA GLU A 119 -12.81 1.85 32.11
C GLU A 119 -13.03 2.26 30.65
N ILE A 120 -13.38 1.27 29.82
CA ILE A 120 -13.73 1.44 28.41
C ILE A 120 -15.23 1.13 28.25
N ASN A 121 -16.05 2.18 28.19
CA ASN A 121 -17.47 2.04 27.86
C ASN A 121 -17.64 1.93 26.33
N ILE A 122 -17.75 0.69 25.82
CA ILE A 122 -17.94 0.39 24.40
C ILE A 122 -19.44 0.43 24.09
N HIS A 123 -19.90 1.54 23.49
CA HIS A 123 -21.23 1.56 22.91
C HIS A 123 -21.23 0.80 21.58
N VAL A 124 -22.21 -0.10 21.40
CA VAL A 124 -22.45 -0.78 20.13
C VAL A 124 -22.64 0.29 19.05
N PRO A 125 -21.83 0.29 17.98
CA PRO A 125 -22.00 1.28 16.93
C PRO A 125 -23.38 1.10 16.30
N LYS A 126 -24.13 2.21 16.15
CA LYS A 126 -25.32 2.19 15.28
C LYS A 126 -24.86 1.70 13.91
N VAL A 127 -25.53 0.66 13.40
CA VAL A 127 -25.20 -0.09 12.19
C VAL A 127 -24.45 0.76 11.18
N GLN A 128 -23.14 0.51 11.07
CA GLN A 128 -22.27 1.23 10.17
C GLN A 128 -22.45 0.65 8.78
N SER A 129 -22.66 1.50 7.78
CA SER A 129 -22.72 1.10 6.38
C SER A 129 -21.46 0.31 6.02
N ASN A 130 -21.62 -0.96 5.66
CA ASN A 130 -20.47 -1.76 5.22
C ASN A 130 -19.89 -1.16 3.93
N LYS A 131 -18.59 -1.41 3.71
CA LYS A 131 -17.88 -0.97 2.50
C LYS A 131 -18.63 -1.52 1.27
N GLY A 132 -19.30 -0.63 0.54
CA GLY A 132 -20.15 -0.97 -0.60
C GLY A 132 -21.58 -0.44 -0.54
N SER A 133 -22.02 0.11 0.61
CA SER A 133 -23.42 0.50 0.80
C SER A 133 -23.83 1.88 0.24
N GLY A 134 -22.94 2.66 -0.39
CA GLY A 134 -23.21 4.08 -0.66
C GLY A 134 -23.26 4.57 -2.11
N ILE A 135 -22.61 3.89 -3.07
CA ILE A 135 -22.59 4.34 -4.47
C ILE A 135 -22.66 3.10 -5.34
N LYS A 136 -23.86 2.79 -5.86
CA LYS A 136 -24.13 1.66 -6.78
C LYS A 136 -23.47 1.83 -8.16
N LYS A 137 -22.64 2.86 -8.37
CA LYS A 137 -22.05 3.17 -9.67
C LYS A 137 -20.54 3.09 -9.57
N ARG A 138 -19.97 2.24 -10.44
CA ARG A 138 -18.54 2.16 -10.73
C ARG A 138 -18.00 3.57 -10.98
N ILE A 139 -16.86 3.89 -10.36
CA ILE A 139 -16.10 5.10 -10.68
C ILE A 139 -15.45 4.88 -12.06
N PRO A 140 -15.76 5.70 -13.08
CA PRO A 140 -15.20 5.54 -14.42
C PRO A 140 -13.73 5.94 -14.49
N CYS A 141 -12.98 5.35 -15.42
CA CYS A 141 -11.59 5.77 -15.69
C CYS A 141 -11.54 7.12 -16.43
N ALA A 142 -10.38 7.79 -16.42
CA ALA A 142 -10.23 9.09 -17.08
C ALA A 142 -10.60 9.05 -18.58
N GLY A 143 -10.28 7.94 -19.27
CA GLY A 143 -10.66 7.74 -20.67
C GLY A 143 -12.17 7.60 -20.88
N GLU A 144 -12.87 6.87 -20.01
CA GLU A 144 -14.34 6.74 -20.05
C GLU A 144 -15.03 8.09 -19.82
N VAL A 145 -14.53 8.89 -18.87
CA VAL A 145 -15.04 10.24 -18.62
C VAL A 145 -14.81 11.16 -19.82
N ALA A 146 -13.61 11.12 -20.42
CA ALA A 146 -13.29 11.93 -21.60
C ALA A 146 -14.18 11.57 -22.80
N TYR A 147 -14.41 10.27 -23.04
CA TYR A 147 -15.28 9.80 -24.12
C TYR A 147 -16.74 10.22 -23.91
N GLU A 148 -17.31 10.05 -22.72
CA GLU A 148 -18.68 10.50 -22.45
C GLU A 148 -18.83 12.03 -22.52
N ASN A 149 -17.81 12.78 -22.10
CA ASN A 149 -17.80 14.23 -22.27
C ASN A 149 -17.71 14.64 -23.75
N SER A 150 -17.03 13.87 -24.60
CA SER A 150 -16.96 14.14 -26.05
C SER A 150 -18.30 13.98 -26.76
N LYS A 151 -19.22 13.19 -26.21
CA LYS A 151 -20.59 13.01 -26.75
C LYS A 151 -21.53 14.15 -26.36
N LYS A 152 -21.18 14.99 -25.38
CA LYS A 152 -22.04 16.09 -24.95
C LYS A 152 -22.01 17.18 -26.02
N GLU A 153 -23.17 17.53 -26.56
CA GLU A 153 -23.26 18.64 -27.49
C GLU A 153 -22.82 19.94 -26.84
N HIS A 154 -22.12 20.78 -27.62
CA HIS A 154 -21.81 22.13 -27.20
C HIS A 154 -23.10 22.93 -26.96
N ILE A 155 -23.21 23.49 -25.76
CA ILE A 155 -24.37 24.31 -25.35
C ILE A 155 -24.32 25.66 -26.04
N MET A 156 -25.51 26.21 -26.37
CA MET A 156 -25.60 27.57 -26.89
C MET A 156 -25.40 28.56 -25.75
N CYS A 157 -24.35 29.38 -25.82
CA CYS A 157 -24.08 30.39 -24.82
C CYS A 157 -24.94 31.64 -25.09
N SER A 158 -25.78 32.05 -24.14
CA SER A 158 -26.63 33.24 -24.28
C SER A 158 -25.85 34.56 -24.36
N GLY A 159 -24.58 34.58 -23.93
CA GLY A 159 -23.72 35.77 -23.99
C GLY A 159 -23.14 36.02 -25.38
N CYS A 160 -22.58 34.97 -26.01
CA CYS A 160 -21.92 35.08 -27.32
C CYS A 160 -22.75 34.51 -28.48
N GLY A 161 -23.89 33.89 -28.21
CA GLY A 161 -24.82 33.33 -29.20
C GLY A 161 -24.31 32.08 -29.94
N LYS A 162 -23.16 31.51 -29.55
CA LYS A 162 -22.52 30.38 -30.24
C LYS A 162 -22.69 29.08 -29.47
N ARG A 163 -22.66 27.93 -30.17
CA ARG A 163 -22.55 26.60 -29.53
C ARG A 163 -21.10 26.34 -29.13
N VAL A 164 -20.81 26.44 -27.83
CA VAL A 164 -19.46 26.44 -27.25
C VAL A 164 -19.45 25.72 -25.89
N PRO A 165 -18.30 25.25 -25.39
CA PRO A 165 -18.22 24.51 -24.11
C PRO A 165 -18.18 25.45 -22.88
N HIS A 166 -18.91 26.56 -22.91
CA HIS A 166 -19.05 27.49 -21.78
C HIS A 166 -20.46 28.08 -21.78
N ASN A 167 -20.88 28.64 -20.64
CA ASN A 167 -22.19 29.29 -20.49
C ASN A 167 -22.02 30.79 -20.26
N LEU A 168 -23.12 31.52 -20.10
CA LEU A 168 -23.10 32.99 -19.88
C LEU A 168 -22.20 33.41 -18.70
N ARG A 169 -22.12 32.59 -17.65
CA ARG A 169 -21.32 32.90 -16.44
C ARG A 169 -19.84 32.60 -16.62
N THR A 170 -19.47 31.80 -17.61
CA THR A 170 -18.08 31.42 -17.92
C THR A 170 -17.67 31.86 -19.33
N CYS A 171 -18.43 32.79 -19.92
CA CYS A 171 -18.14 33.38 -21.21
C CYS A 171 -16.97 34.36 -21.06
N PRO A 172 -15.87 34.18 -21.81
CA PRO A 172 -14.73 35.09 -21.80
C PRO A 172 -15.07 36.44 -22.45
#